data_AF-A0A5C2RWW6-F1
#
_entry.id   AF-A0A5C2RWW6-F1
#
_cell.length_a   1.000
_cell.length_b   1.000
_cell.length_c   1.000
_cell.angle_alpha   90.00
_cell.angle_beta   90.00
_cell.angle_gamma   90.00
#
_symmetry.space_group_name_H-M   'P 1'
#
loop_
_entity.id
_entity.type
_entity.pdbx_description
1 polymer ?
#
loop_
_entity_poly.entity_id
_entity_poly.type
_entity_poly.pdbx_seq_one_letter_code
_entity_poly.pdbx_strand_id
1 'polypeptide(L)'
;MFSAVSNLGAGGLSNIALSDTSNGVLYGCFAVTGLVSGGISNLLGPRLTLFIGTLGYALYVGSLWCYQTQGTGWFVIFAGALLGVSAALLWSAQGAIMMSYPLEKDKGKAFAVFWAIFQFGSFIGSIIALAINIRSGGLTAVSTSTYIAFLVIIFVGVASSFLILPPNRVIRSDGTIVKLEAASKPHEEVVGMARLFKDWRLLALAPMFFASNYFYAYQGAVNTARFDGPTRALNAALEGAGAIVGALVIGYCVLDLKWFHRRTRGYLGLAVVTVLTIIVWAVGLSWQVTFTREDVTAGRANRINYHDSNYKGKGALYFFYYFADACYQALAYWIMSALTNDPFKLARYAGLYKALQSAGSAGSFGMDAVATPFLNEHLASWLMLLASFPLALVVLHTVKETNYNDEHMDYVDDLKREAAELGHAPGPAPAAAAAAEESSIEKASVDNGPGDVKA
;
A
#
# COMPACT_ATOMS: atom_id res chain seq x y z
N MET A 1 4.97 5.20 -8.71
CA MET A 1 5.50 6.51 -9.16
C MET A 1 5.85 7.41 -7.99
N PHE A 2 4.97 7.59 -6.99
CA PHE A 2 5.27 8.33 -5.76
C PHE A 2 6.65 7.99 -5.16
N SER A 3 6.91 6.71 -4.85
CA SER A 3 8.21 6.29 -4.30
C SER A 3 9.39 6.58 -5.22
N ALA A 4 9.21 6.39 -6.54
CA ALA A 4 10.25 6.68 -7.52
C ALA A 4 10.59 8.19 -7.57
N VAL A 5 9.58 9.06 -7.47
CA VAL A 5 9.75 10.52 -7.38
C VAL A 5 10.47 10.86 -6.07
N SER A 6 10.06 10.28 -4.94
CA SER A 6 10.71 10.51 -3.65
C SER A 6 12.18 10.11 -3.65
N ASN A 7 12.54 9.03 -4.36
CA ASN A 7 13.93 8.56 -4.49
C ASN A 7 14.81 9.48 -5.37
N LEU A 8 14.23 10.39 -6.15
CA LEU A 8 14.94 11.44 -6.88
C LEU A 8 15.26 12.65 -5.98
N GLY A 9 15.63 12.40 -4.72
CA GLY A 9 16.01 13.43 -3.76
C GLY A 9 14.81 14.20 -3.21
N ALA A 10 13.93 13.49 -2.49
CA ALA A 10 12.71 14.05 -1.90
C ALA A 10 11.79 14.70 -2.95
N GLY A 11 11.73 14.12 -4.15
CA GLY A 11 10.92 14.66 -5.24
C GLY A 11 11.42 16.00 -5.79
N GLY A 12 12.73 16.27 -5.69
CA GLY A 12 13.33 17.53 -6.11
C GLY A 12 13.33 18.63 -5.03
N LEU A 13 12.85 18.32 -3.83
CA LEU A 13 12.90 19.25 -2.70
C LEU A 13 14.31 19.26 -2.08
N SER A 14 14.92 20.44 -2.02
CA SER A 14 16.15 20.65 -1.25
C SER A 14 15.89 20.87 0.25
N ASN A 15 14.65 21.25 0.62
CA ASN A 15 14.25 21.51 2.00
C ASN A 15 13.64 20.25 2.64
N ILE A 16 14.43 19.61 3.50
CA ILE A 16 14.05 18.40 4.25
C ILE A 16 12.85 18.67 5.15
N ALA A 17 12.87 19.77 5.92
CA ALA A 17 11.77 20.12 6.83
C ALA A 17 10.44 20.31 6.09
N LEU A 18 10.44 20.87 4.88
CA LEU A 18 9.24 20.98 4.05
C LEU A 18 8.74 19.61 3.59
N SER A 19 9.66 18.71 3.21
CA SER A 19 9.33 17.33 2.84
C SER A 19 8.72 16.57 4.02
N ASP A 20 9.35 16.63 5.20
CA ASP A 20 8.87 15.95 6.41
C ASP A 20 7.55 16.54 6.89
N THR A 21 7.37 17.87 6.83
CA THR A 21 6.09 18.52 7.15
C THR A 21 4.99 18.07 6.18
N SER A 22 5.27 18.03 4.87
CA SER A 22 4.30 17.55 3.87
C SER A 22 3.93 16.09 4.09
N ASN A 23 4.91 15.21 4.39
CA ASN A 23 4.67 13.81 4.73
C ASN A 23 3.91 13.66 6.04
N GLY A 24 4.24 14.44 7.07
CA GLY A 24 3.52 14.45 8.34
C GLY A 24 2.05 14.83 8.17
N VAL A 25 1.76 15.86 7.36
CA VAL A 25 0.38 16.27 7.01
C VAL A 25 -0.32 15.20 6.17
N LEU A 26 0.36 14.64 5.17
CA LEU A 26 -0.17 13.54 4.35
C LEU A 26 -0.59 12.37 5.22
N TYR A 27 0.31 11.86 6.06
CA TYR A 27 0.02 10.71 6.91
C TYR A 27 -0.97 11.04 8.04
N GLY A 28 -1.02 12.29 8.51
CA GLY A 28 -2.06 12.75 9.44
C GLY A 28 -3.46 12.73 8.82
N CYS A 29 -3.61 13.30 7.62
CA CYS A 29 -4.88 13.24 6.88
C CYS A 29 -5.25 11.81 6.49
N PHE A 30 -4.27 11.00 6.07
CA PHE A 30 -4.45 9.59 5.78
C PHE A 30 -4.92 8.85 7.04
N ALA A 31 -4.33 9.08 8.21
CA ALA A 31 -4.77 8.44 9.45
C ALA A 31 -6.28 8.68 9.73
N VAL A 32 -6.73 9.92 9.60
CA VAL A 32 -8.14 10.28 9.83
C VAL A 32 -9.06 9.68 8.76
N THR A 33 -8.75 9.87 7.48
CA THR A 33 -9.59 9.35 6.38
C THR A 33 -9.56 7.82 6.31
N GLY A 34 -8.44 7.20 6.69
CA GLY A 34 -8.24 5.75 6.76
C GLY A 34 -9.35 5.07 7.56
N LEU A 35 -9.75 5.67 8.68
CA LEU A 35 -10.81 5.16 9.56
C LEU A 35 -12.16 5.02 8.87
N VAL A 36 -12.44 5.77 7.81
CA VAL A 36 -13.73 5.68 7.09
C VAL A 36 -13.57 5.14 5.67
N SER A 37 -12.35 5.14 5.13
CA SER A 37 -12.04 4.76 3.75
C SER A 37 -12.46 3.33 3.38
N GLY A 38 -12.39 2.38 4.32
CA GLY A 38 -12.89 1.02 4.10
C GLY A 38 -14.39 0.98 3.82
N GLY A 39 -15.18 1.76 4.57
CA GLY A 39 -16.62 1.88 4.34
C GLY A 39 -16.96 2.64 3.05
N ILE A 40 -16.17 3.67 2.70
CA ILE A 40 -16.29 4.34 1.40
C ILE A 40 -16.01 3.36 0.26
N SER A 41 -15.02 2.47 0.41
CA SER A 41 -14.72 1.42 -0.57
C SER A 41 -15.87 0.43 -0.74
N ASN A 42 -16.58 0.12 0.35
CA ASN A 42 -17.76 -0.74 0.31
C ASN A 42 -18.95 -0.08 -0.39
N LEU A 43 -19.12 1.24 -0.19
CA LEU A 43 -20.22 2.02 -0.78
C LEU A 43 -20.03 2.29 -2.28
N LEU A 44 -18.85 2.77 -2.67
CA LEU A 44 -18.56 3.18 -4.06
C LEU A 44 -18.09 2.02 -4.93
N GLY A 45 -17.65 0.93 -4.31
CA GLY A 45 -16.98 -0.19 -4.96
C GLY A 45 -15.53 0.12 -5.34
N PRO A 46 -14.70 -0.92 -5.55
CA PRO A 46 -13.26 -0.77 -5.72
C PRO A 46 -12.86 0.10 -6.93
N ARG A 47 -13.62 0.07 -8.01
CA ARG A 47 -13.33 0.83 -9.26
C ARG A 47 -13.27 2.33 -9.01
N LEU A 48 -14.37 2.89 -8.47
CA LEU A 48 -14.50 4.32 -8.26
C LEU A 48 -13.61 4.79 -7.11
N THR A 49 -13.48 3.97 -6.06
CA THR A 49 -12.59 4.28 -4.94
C THR A 49 -11.12 4.35 -5.38
N LEU A 50 -10.65 3.45 -6.25
CA LEU A 50 -9.30 3.50 -6.81
C LEU A 50 -9.10 4.69 -7.76
N PHE A 51 -10.11 5.02 -8.58
CA PHE A 51 -10.07 6.20 -9.43
C PHE A 51 -9.86 7.48 -8.61
N ILE A 52 -10.74 7.73 -7.63
CA ILE A 52 -10.64 8.91 -6.76
C ILE A 52 -9.34 8.88 -5.95
N GLY A 53 -8.96 7.69 -5.46
CA GLY A 53 -7.78 7.52 -4.63
C GLY A 53 -6.44 7.72 -5.35
N THR A 54 -6.41 7.58 -6.67
CA THR A 54 -5.19 7.78 -7.47
C THR A 54 -4.97 9.24 -7.88
N LEU A 55 -6.03 10.07 -7.97
CA LEU A 55 -5.95 11.46 -8.43
C LEU A 55 -5.05 12.35 -7.55
N GLY A 56 -5.05 12.15 -6.23
CA GLY A 56 -4.21 12.96 -5.34
C GLY A 56 -2.71 12.76 -5.56
N TYR A 57 -2.29 11.60 -6.09
CA TYR A 57 -0.89 11.36 -6.45
C TYR A 57 -0.46 12.24 -7.64
N ALA A 58 -1.34 12.46 -8.61
CA ALA A 58 -1.08 13.37 -9.73
C ALA A 58 -0.94 14.81 -9.23
N LEU A 59 -1.84 15.25 -8.34
CA LEU A 59 -1.77 16.59 -7.76
C LEU A 59 -0.47 16.80 -6.96
N TYR A 60 -0.06 15.81 -6.17
CA TYR A 60 1.19 15.89 -5.40
C TYR A 60 2.41 16.04 -6.30
N VAL A 61 2.54 15.22 -7.35
CA VAL A 61 3.65 15.37 -8.32
C VAL A 61 3.60 16.72 -9.04
N GLY A 62 2.39 17.19 -9.39
CA GLY A 62 2.19 18.54 -9.93
C GLY A 62 2.63 19.65 -8.96
N SER A 63 2.43 19.45 -7.65
CA SER A 63 2.85 20.41 -6.62
C SER A 63 4.37 20.51 -6.48
N LEU A 64 5.09 19.38 -6.59
CA LEU A 64 6.56 19.37 -6.61
C LEU A 64 7.10 20.12 -7.83
N TRP A 65 6.48 19.90 -9.00
CA TRP A 65 6.84 20.64 -10.20
C TRP A 65 6.58 22.15 -10.08
N CYS A 66 5.44 22.53 -9.52
CA CYS A 66 5.09 23.93 -9.25
C CYS A 66 6.06 24.56 -8.23
N TYR A 67 6.43 23.83 -7.18
CA TYR A 67 7.43 24.29 -6.21
C TYR A 67 8.78 24.54 -6.87
N GLN A 68 9.23 23.65 -7.76
CA GLN A 68 10.52 23.83 -8.43
C GLN A 68 10.54 25.03 -9.38
N THR A 69 9.40 25.37 -9.99
CA THR A 69 9.30 26.48 -10.96
C THR A 69 8.93 27.82 -10.30
N GLN A 70 8.16 27.82 -9.21
CA GLN A 70 7.59 29.01 -8.59
C GLN A 70 7.88 29.17 -7.09
N GLY A 71 8.50 28.17 -6.43
CA GLY A 71 8.85 28.23 -5.01
C GLY A 71 7.67 28.11 -4.03
N THR A 72 6.52 27.60 -4.47
CA THR A 72 5.24 27.60 -3.72
C THR A 72 5.15 26.49 -2.66
N GLY A 73 5.88 26.66 -1.54
CA GLY A 73 5.95 25.64 -0.48
C GLY A 73 4.60 25.24 0.14
N TRP A 74 3.68 26.19 0.30
CA TRP A 74 2.34 25.91 0.85
C TRP A 74 1.55 24.92 -0.01
N PHE A 75 1.74 24.94 -1.34
CA PHE A 75 1.02 24.08 -2.26
C PHE A 75 1.46 22.62 -2.12
N VAL A 76 2.73 22.37 -1.79
CA VAL A 76 3.24 21.02 -1.51
C VAL A 76 2.61 20.45 -0.23
N ILE A 77 2.40 21.28 0.79
CA ILE A 77 1.75 20.86 2.04
C ILE A 77 0.26 20.58 1.77
N PHE A 78 -0.43 21.48 1.05
CA PHE A 78 -1.83 21.31 0.68
C PHE A 78 -2.06 20.06 -0.18
N ALA A 79 -1.21 19.85 -1.20
CA ALA A 79 -1.26 18.66 -2.03
C ALA A 79 -0.95 17.38 -1.23
N GLY A 80 -0.05 17.46 -0.24
CA GLY A 80 0.20 16.39 0.73
C GLY A 80 -1.06 16.02 1.52
N ALA A 81 -1.81 17.01 2.02
CA ALA A 81 -3.08 16.79 2.72
C ALA A 81 -4.11 16.08 1.84
N LEU A 82 -4.33 16.56 0.61
CA LEU A 82 -5.28 15.94 -0.31
C LEU A 82 -4.82 14.55 -0.76
N LEU A 83 -3.51 14.37 -0.96
CA LEU A 83 -2.92 13.07 -1.20
C LEU A 83 -3.23 12.11 -0.04
N GLY A 84 -3.10 12.54 1.21
CA GLY A 84 -3.46 11.72 2.38
C GLY A 84 -4.90 11.20 2.33
N VAL A 85 -5.87 12.06 2.01
CA VAL A 85 -7.28 11.68 1.84
C VAL A 85 -7.45 10.67 0.70
N SER A 86 -6.86 10.94 -0.46
CA SER A 86 -6.96 10.06 -1.63
C SER A 86 -6.23 8.72 -1.43
N ALA A 87 -5.07 8.73 -0.79
CA ALA A 87 -4.26 7.54 -0.51
C ALA A 87 -5.02 6.59 0.43
N ALA A 88 -5.78 7.13 1.40
CA ALA A 88 -6.67 6.34 2.23
C ALA A 88 -7.67 5.52 1.42
N LEU A 89 -8.31 6.14 0.43
CA LEU A 89 -9.23 5.44 -0.47
C LEU A 89 -8.52 4.36 -1.28
N LEU A 90 -7.38 4.72 -1.90
CA LEU A 90 -6.60 3.80 -2.74
C LEU A 90 -6.17 2.56 -1.96
N TRP A 91 -5.53 2.76 -0.81
CA TRP A 91 -4.92 1.67 -0.05
C TRP A 91 -5.95 0.79 0.66
N SER A 92 -7.10 1.33 1.02
CA SER A 92 -8.21 0.53 1.57
C SER A 92 -8.87 -0.33 0.51
N ALA A 93 -9.15 0.23 -0.68
CA ALA A 93 -9.67 -0.56 -1.79
C ALA A 93 -8.68 -1.64 -2.26
N GLN A 94 -7.40 -1.28 -2.37
CA GLN A 94 -6.33 -2.23 -2.70
C GLN A 94 -6.22 -3.34 -1.65
N GLY A 95 -6.21 -2.98 -0.37
CA GLY A 95 -6.15 -3.94 0.73
C GLY A 95 -7.34 -4.90 0.74
N ALA A 96 -8.55 -4.38 0.50
CA ALA A 96 -9.75 -5.19 0.39
C ALA A 96 -9.63 -6.23 -0.73
N ILE A 97 -9.23 -5.81 -1.95
CA ILE A 97 -9.02 -6.69 -3.09
C ILE A 97 -7.98 -7.76 -2.76
N MET A 98 -6.83 -7.35 -2.23
CA MET A 98 -5.71 -8.24 -1.94
C MET A 98 -6.05 -9.31 -0.89
N MET A 99 -6.91 -9.00 0.08
CA MET A 99 -7.28 -9.93 1.15
C MET A 99 -8.48 -10.82 0.82
N SER A 100 -9.40 -10.34 -0.03
CA SER A 100 -10.69 -10.99 -0.29
C SER A 100 -10.77 -11.77 -1.60
N TYR A 101 -9.99 -11.39 -2.62
CA TYR A 101 -10.04 -12.06 -3.93
C TYR A 101 -9.29 -13.41 -3.92
N PRO A 102 -8.11 -13.53 -3.31
CA PRO A 102 -7.39 -14.80 -3.29
C PRO A 102 -8.09 -15.87 -2.44
N LEU A 103 -7.87 -17.13 -2.79
CA LEU A 103 -8.28 -18.27 -1.97
C LEU A 103 -7.48 -18.30 -0.65
N GLU A 104 -8.04 -18.92 0.39
CA GLU A 104 -7.39 -19.01 1.71
C GLU A 104 -5.97 -19.61 1.68
N LYS A 105 -5.69 -20.47 0.70
CA LYS A 105 -4.40 -21.13 0.50
C LYS A 105 -3.36 -20.31 -0.28
N ASP A 106 -3.79 -19.20 -0.89
CA ASP A 106 -2.98 -18.39 -1.81
C ASP A 106 -2.87 -16.91 -1.37
N LYS A 107 -3.33 -16.58 -0.15
CA LYS A 107 -3.32 -15.20 0.36
C LYS A 107 -1.91 -14.66 0.54
N GLY A 108 -0.96 -15.48 1.00
CA GLY A 108 0.45 -15.11 1.13
C GLY A 108 1.12 -14.85 -0.24
N LYS A 109 0.84 -15.69 -1.23
CA LYS A 109 1.36 -15.53 -2.60
C LYS A 109 0.78 -14.30 -3.29
N ALA A 110 -0.52 -14.06 -3.14
CA ALA A 110 -1.16 -12.89 -3.71
C ALA A 110 -0.58 -11.59 -3.13
N PHE A 111 -0.34 -11.55 -1.81
CA PHE A 111 0.40 -10.46 -1.19
C PHE A 111 1.80 -10.32 -1.79
N ALA A 112 2.55 -11.43 -1.90
CA ALA A 112 3.92 -11.43 -2.39
C ALA A 112 4.05 -10.88 -3.82
N VAL A 113 3.18 -11.31 -4.74
CA VAL A 113 3.15 -10.83 -6.12
C VAL A 113 2.81 -9.34 -6.17
N PHE A 114 1.78 -8.91 -5.44
CA PHE A 114 1.41 -7.49 -5.37
C PHE A 114 2.57 -6.64 -4.84
N TRP A 115 3.16 -7.04 -3.71
CA TRP A 115 4.22 -6.28 -3.06
C TRP A 115 5.48 -6.21 -3.92
N ALA A 116 5.83 -7.31 -4.59
CA ALA A 116 6.93 -7.34 -5.55
C ALA A 116 6.71 -6.35 -6.71
N ILE A 117 5.52 -6.33 -7.32
CA ILE A 117 5.17 -5.38 -8.39
C ILE A 117 5.21 -3.93 -7.86
N PHE A 118 4.62 -3.70 -6.69
CA PHE A 118 4.60 -2.38 -6.05
C PHE A 118 6.02 -1.84 -5.82
N GLN A 119 6.91 -2.68 -5.26
CA GLN A 119 8.29 -2.29 -4.96
C GLN A 119 9.20 -2.24 -6.18
N PHE A 120 8.87 -2.95 -7.26
CA PHE A 120 9.60 -2.85 -8.52
C PHE A 120 9.60 -1.42 -9.09
N GLY A 121 8.50 -0.68 -8.90
CA GLY A 121 8.44 0.74 -9.27
C GLY A 121 9.40 1.61 -8.47
N SER A 122 9.58 1.33 -7.17
CA SER A 122 10.56 2.01 -6.31
C SER A 122 11.99 1.64 -6.74
N PHE A 123 12.25 0.35 -6.97
CA PHE A 123 13.54 -0.20 -7.38
C PHE A 123 14.06 0.43 -8.67
N ILE A 124 13.23 0.49 -9.73
CA ILE A 124 13.60 1.15 -10.99
C ILE A 124 13.89 2.64 -10.76
N GLY A 125 13.05 3.34 -9.99
CA GLY A 125 13.25 4.75 -9.65
C GLY A 125 14.61 4.99 -8.99
N SER A 126 14.99 4.13 -8.04
CA SER A 126 16.29 4.19 -7.36
C SER A 126 17.47 3.89 -8.29
N ILE A 127 17.34 2.93 -9.21
CA ILE A 127 18.39 2.64 -10.21
C ILE A 127 18.62 3.84 -11.13
N ILE A 128 17.55 4.48 -11.60
CA ILE A 128 17.65 5.69 -12.43
C ILE A 128 18.34 6.81 -11.63
N ALA A 129 17.91 7.03 -10.38
CA ALA A 129 18.52 8.01 -9.49
C ALA A 129 20.02 7.72 -9.29
N LEU A 130 20.40 6.46 -9.08
CA LEU A 130 21.79 6.03 -8.91
C LEU A 130 22.62 6.31 -10.17
N ALA A 131 22.10 5.95 -11.35
CA ALA A 131 22.79 6.19 -12.61
C ALA A 131 23.05 7.68 -12.86
N ILE A 132 22.09 8.55 -12.51
CA ILE A 132 22.24 10.01 -12.59
C ILE A 132 23.30 10.50 -11.59
N ASN A 133 23.23 10.06 -10.32
CA ASN A 133 24.19 10.46 -9.30
C ASN A 133 25.64 10.10 -9.67
N ILE A 134 25.87 8.90 -10.22
CA ILE A 134 27.20 8.45 -10.62
C ILE A 134 27.72 9.26 -11.81
N ARG A 135 26.88 9.57 -12.80
CA ARG A 135 27.30 10.30 -14.01
C ARG A 135 27.50 11.79 -13.78
N SER A 136 26.64 12.41 -12.97
CA SER A 136 26.55 13.87 -12.85
C SER A 136 27.08 14.42 -11.52
N GLY A 137 27.59 13.55 -10.62
CA GLY A 137 28.16 13.96 -9.33
C GLY A 137 27.12 14.38 -8.27
N GLY A 138 25.83 14.18 -8.54
CA GLY A 138 24.73 14.49 -7.65
C GLY A 138 23.37 14.52 -8.36
N LEU A 139 22.29 14.55 -7.59
CA LEU A 139 20.96 14.82 -8.11
C LEU A 139 20.86 16.31 -8.44
N THR A 140 20.80 16.63 -9.73
CA THR A 140 20.35 17.95 -10.17
C THR A 140 18.84 18.09 -9.90
N ALA A 141 18.34 19.32 -9.89
CA ALA A 141 16.90 19.56 -9.81
C ALA A 141 16.16 18.69 -10.85
N VAL A 142 15.07 18.05 -10.43
CA VAL A 142 14.33 17.09 -11.28
C VAL A 142 13.84 17.82 -12.52
N SER A 143 14.14 17.34 -13.72
CA SER A 143 13.78 18.08 -14.92
C SER A 143 12.27 18.20 -15.09
N THR A 144 11.79 19.30 -15.68
CA THR A 144 10.37 19.46 -16.06
C THR A 144 9.87 18.25 -16.87
N SER A 145 10.68 17.75 -17.81
CA SER A 145 10.36 16.57 -18.61
C SER A 145 10.15 15.32 -17.76
N THR A 146 10.91 15.17 -16.67
CA THR A 146 10.76 14.06 -15.71
C THR A 146 9.43 14.15 -14.96
N TYR A 147 9.03 15.33 -14.48
CA TYR A 147 7.71 15.49 -13.85
C TYR A 147 6.57 15.21 -14.83
N ILE A 148 6.66 15.70 -16.07
CA ILE A 148 5.65 15.44 -17.11
C ILE A 148 5.56 13.93 -17.38
N ALA A 149 6.70 13.24 -17.51
CA ALA A 149 6.71 11.78 -17.70
C ALA A 149 6.02 11.05 -16.53
N PHE A 150 6.32 11.44 -15.29
CA PHE A 150 5.65 10.87 -14.11
C PHE A 150 4.14 11.14 -14.10
N LEU A 151 3.71 12.35 -14.44
CA LEU A 151 2.29 12.71 -14.53
C LEU A 151 1.57 11.87 -15.58
N VAL A 152 2.14 11.72 -16.78
CA VAL A 152 1.57 10.88 -17.84
C VAL A 152 1.41 9.44 -17.37
N ILE A 153 2.44 8.85 -16.74
CA ILE A 153 2.37 7.48 -16.20
C ILE A 153 1.31 7.37 -15.11
N ILE A 154 1.20 8.37 -14.22
CA ILE A 154 0.18 8.40 -13.17
C ILE A 154 -1.22 8.47 -13.80
N PHE A 155 -1.45 9.33 -14.80
CA PHE A 155 -2.75 9.42 -15.47
C PHE A 155 -3.13 8.15 -16.22
N VAL A 156 -2.18 7.45 -16.83
CA VAL A 156 -2.42 6.11 -17.40
C VAL A 156 -2.82 5.13 -16.28
N GLY A 157 -2.15 5.19 -15.13
CA GLY A 157 -2.53 4.42 -13.94
C GLY A 157 -3.94 4.74 -13.44
N VAL A 158 -4.31 6.02 -13.36
CA VAL A 158 -5.65 6.49 -13.00
C VAL A 158 -6.68 5.95 -13.99
N ALA A 159 -6.43 6.07 -15.30
CA ALA A 159 -7.34 5.54 -16.33
C ALA A 159 -7.49 4.01 -16.24
N SER A 160 -6.42 3.30 -15.87
CA SER A 160 -6.46 1.83 -15.71
C SER A 160 -7.38 1.36 -14.58
N SER A 161 -7.76 2.22 -13.63
CA SER A 161 -8.70 1.84 -12.56
C SER A 161 -10.08 1.46 -13.09
N PHE A 162 -10.47 1.97 -14.27
CA PHE A 162 -11.72 1.59 -14.94
C PHE A 162 -11.69 0.17 -15.52
N LEU A 163 -10.50 -0.41 -15.74
CA LEU A 163 -10.34 -1.78 -16.23
C LEU A 163 -10.52 -2.81 -15.11
N ILE A 164 -10.50 -2.40 -13.84
CA ILE A 164 -10.65 -3.31 -12.71
C ILE A 164 -12.04 -3.91 -12.74
N LEU A 165 -12.15 -5.23 -12.58
CA LEU A 165 -13.43 -5.93 -12.58
C LEU A 165 -14.14 -5.72 -11.21
N PRO A 166 -15.47 -5.50 -11.17
CA PRO A 166 -16.16 -5.39 -9.88
C PRO A 166 -16.15 -6.77 -9.19
N PRO A 167 -16.15 -6.83 -7.85
CA PRO A 167 -15.98 -8.10 -7.12
C PRO A 167 -16.99 -9.18 -7.53
N ASN A 168 -18.22 -8.78 -7.83
CA ASN A 168 -19.31 -9.67 -8.26
C ASN A 168 -19.09 -10.39 -9.61
N ARG A 169 -18.09 -9.97 -10.40
CA ARG A 169 -17.71 -10.65 -11.65
C ARG A 169 -16.37 -11.37 -11.53
N VAL A 170 -15.74 -11.34 -10.35
CA VAL A 170 -14.48 -12.04 -10.10
C VAL A 170 -14.78 -13.48 -9.74
N ILE A 171 -14.47 -14.38 -10.68
CA ILE A 171 -14.55 -15.83 -10.50
C ILE A 171 -13.18 -16.31 -10.05
N ARG A 172 -13.10 -16.91 -8.87
CA ARG A 172 -11.87 -17.50 -8.34
C ARG A 172 -11.53 -18.79 -9.11
N SER A 173 -10.30 -19.28 -8.95
CA SER A 173 -9.82 -20.48 -9.67
C SER A 173 -10.58 -21.76 -9.31
N ASP A 174 -11.30 -21.79 -8.19
CA ASP A 174 -12.15 -22.90 -7.75
C ASP A 174 -13.61 -22.75 -8.20
N GLY A 175 -13.94 -21.70 -8.96
CA GLY A 175 -15.30 -21.41 -9.40
C GLY A 175 -16.18 -20.69 -8.37
N THR A 176 -15.64 -20.28 -7.21
CA THR A 176 -16.38 -19.44 -6.25
C THR A 176 -16.39 -17.97 -6.68
N ILE A 177 -17.48 -17.25 -6.38
CA ILE A 177 -17.55 -15.80 -6.59
C ILE A 177 -17.19 -15.07 -5.30
N VAL A 178 -16.54 -13.92 -5.43
CA VAL A 178 -16.34 -13.01 -4.29
C VAL A 178 -17.71 -12.44 -3.91
N LYS A 179 -18.29 -12.96 -2.82
CA LYS A 179 -19.59 -12.55 -2.30
C LYS A 179 -19.70 -11.03 -2.19
N LEU A 180 -20.80 -10.48 -2.69
CA LEU A 180 -21.26 -9.16 -2.32
C LEU A 180 -22.63 -9.34 -1.67
N GLU A 181 -22.76 -9.14 -0.35
CA GLU A 181 -24.06 -8.69 0.17
C GLU A 181 -24.42 -7.38 -0.56
N ALA A 182 -25.71 -7.17 -0.83
CA ALA A 182 -26.20 -5.97 -1.49
C ALA A 182 -25.57 -4.71 -0.88
N ALA A 183 -25.14 -3.76 -1.72
CA ALA A 183 -24.38 -2.57 -1.35
C ALA A 183 -24.71 -2.07 0.07
N SER A 184 -23.72 -2.10 0.97
CA SER A 184 -23.92 -1.75 2.38
C SER A 184 -24.47 -0.34 2.51
N LYS A 185 -25.38 -0.11 3.45
CA LYS A 185 -25.91 1.25 3.68
C LYS A 185 -24.88 2.09 4.45
N PRO A 186 -24.83 3.42 4.24
CA PRO A 186 -23.87 4.28 4.96
C PRO A 186 -23.94 4.13 6.49
N HIS A 187 -25.14 3.96 7.04
CA HIS A 187 -25.33 3.71 8.47
C HIS A 187 -24.69 2.38 8.93
N GLU A 188 -24.81 1.32 8.13
CA GLU A 188 -24.23 0.01 8.44
C GLU A 188 -22.70 0.07 8.41
N GLU A 189 -22.12 0.89 7.54
CA GLU A 189 -20.67 1.13 7.50
C GLU A 189 -20.18 1.89 8.73
N VAL A 190 -20.89 2.95 9.16
CA VAL A 190 -20.54 3.69 10.38
C VAL A 190 -20.61 2.79 11.61
N VAL A 191 -21.70 2.01 11.75
CA VAL A 191 -21.85 1.05 12.84
C VAL A 191 -20.80 -0.06 12.75
N GLY A 192 -20.53 -0.57 11.55
CA GLY A 192 -19.51 -1.58 11.30
C GLY A 192 -18.12 -1.11 11.68
N MET A 193 -17.79 0.13 11.36
CA MET A 193 -16.53 0.76 11.76
C MET A 193 -16.44 0.95 13.28
N ALA A 194 -17.52 1.42 13.93
CA ALA A 194 -17.58 1.55 15.38
C ALA A 194 -17.43 0.20 16.10
N ARG A 195 -17.93 -0.89 15.50
CA ARG A 195 -17.73 -2.25 16.01
C ARG A 195 -16.27 -2.70 15.92
N LEU A 196 -15.48 -2.22 14.95
CA LEU A 196 -14.07 -2.58 14.87
C LEU A 196 -13.28 -2.12 16.10
N PHE A 197 -13.61 -0.94 16.65
CA PHE A 197 -13.01 -0.45 17.89
C PHE A 197 -13.41 -1.25 19.14
N LYS A 198 -14.40 -2.14 19.04
CA LYS A 198 -14.80 -3.06 20.10
C LYS A 198 -14.27 -4.48 19.89
N ASP A 199 -13.74 -4.77 18.70
CA ASP A 199 -13.16 -6.07 18.40
C ASP A 199 -11.77 -6.17 19.06
N TRP A 200 -11.70 -6.96 20.12
CA TRP A 200 -10.47 -7.14 20.89
C TRP A 200 -9.32 -7.67 20.00
N ARG A 201 -9.61 -8.42 18.93
CA ARG A 201 -8.60 -8.96 18.02
C ARG A 201 -7.91 -7.84 17.26
N LEU A 202 -8.68 -6.85 16.78
CA LEU A 202 -8.13 -5.70 16.08
C LEU A 202 -7.41 -4.74 17.03
N LEU A 203 -7.93 -4.56 18.25
CA LEU A 203 -7.25 -3.78 19.28
C LEU A 203 -5.89 -4.39 19.66
N ALA A 204 -5.82 -5.72 19.76
CA ALA A 204 -4.55 -6.43 19.98
C ALA A 204 -3.60 -6.31 18.79
N LEU A 205 -4.10 -6.23 17.55
CA LEU A 205 -3.26 -5.98 16.37
C LEU A 205 -2.91 -4.49 16.16
N ALA A 206 -3.56 -3.55 16.86
CA ALA A 206 -3.34 -2.12 16.67
C ALA A 206 -1.88 -1.69 16.85
N PRO A 207 -1.11 -2.19 17.84
CA PRO A 207 0.33 -1.91 17.92
C PRO A 207 1.10 -2.44 16.71
N MET A 208 0.70 -3.58 16.15
CA MET A 208 1.33 -4.13 14.95
C MET A 208 1.11 -3.20 13.76
N PHE A 209 -0.10 -2.69 13.62
CA PHE A 209 -0.49 -1.77 12.54
C PHE A 209 0.24 -0.44 12.68
N PHE A 210 0.29 0.12 13.88
CA PHE A 210 0.99 1.38 14.17
C PHE A 210 2.50 1.29 13.88
N ALA A 211 3.15 0.21 14.31
CA ALA A 211 4.59 0.04 14.12
C ALA A 211 5.00 -0.22 12.66
N SER A 212 4.09 -0.69 11.81
CA SER A 212 4.38 -1.18 10.46
C SER A 212 5.05 -0.17 9.51
N ASN A 213 4.89 1.14 9.74
CA ASN A 213 5.60 2.18 8.97
C ASN A 213 6.35 3.18 9.87
N TYR A 214 6.40 2.94 11.18
CA TYR A 214 7.01 3.90 12.11
C TYR A 214 8.51 4.06 11.87
N PHE A 215 9.20 3.01 11.43
CA PHE A 215 10.66 3.00 11.25
C PHE A 215 11.17 3.76 10.02
N TYR A 216 10.30 4.16 9.08
CA TYR A 216 10.75 4.76 7.81
C TYR A 216 11.43 6.11 8.00
N ALA A 217 10.97 6.94 8.95
CA ALA A 217 11.59 8.24 9.21
C ALA A 217 13.05 8.07 9.65
N TYR A 218 13.29 7.22 10.65
CA TYR A 218 14.64 6.88 11.13
C TYR A 218 15.54 6.35 10.00
N GLN A 219 15.08 5.36 9.23
CA GLN A 219 15.88 4.77 8.15
C GLN A 219 16.25 5.80 7.08
N GLY A 220 15.30 6.65 6.70
CA GLY A 220 15.50 7.73 5.73
C GLY A 220 16.41 8.86 6.25
N ALA A 221 16.25 9.23 7.53
CA ALA A 221 17.06 10.24 8.18
C ALA A 221 18.52 9.79 8.32
N VAL A 222 18.77 8.55 8.76
CA VAL A 222 20.11 7.96 8.81
C VAL A 222 20.72 7.84 7.41
N ASN A 223 19.90 7.48 6.40
CA ASN A 223 20.38 7.35 5.02
C ASN A 223 20.89 8.72 4.51
N THR A 224 20.10 9.77 4.75
CA THR A 224 20.43 11.15 4.39
C THR A 224 21.61 11.73 5.17
N ALA A 225 21.72 11.37 6.45
CA ALA A 225 22.75 11.83 7.36
C ALA A 225 24.14 11.25 7.06
N ARG A 226 24.23 9.94 6.81
CA ARG A 226 25.50 9.21 6.82
C ARG A 226 26.06 8.87 5.45
N PHE A 227 25.27 8.92 4.39
CA PHE A 227 25.71 8.53 3.05
C PHE A 227 25.71 9.70 2.06
N ASP A 228 26.57 9.61 1.05
CA ASP A 228 26.58 10.57 -0.05
C ASP A 228 25.45 10.31 -1.07
N GLY A 229 25.28 11.23 -2.02
CA GLY A 229 24.21 11.16 -3.03
C GLY A 229 24.13 9.81 -3.75
N PRO A 230 25.21 9.34 -4.39
CA PRO A 230 25.24 8.03 -5.06
C PRO A 230 24.92 6.88 -4.11
N THR A 231 25.49 6.87 -2.91
CA THR A 231 25.30 5.76 -1.96
C THR A 231 23.87 5.72 -1.41
N ARG A 232 23.22 6.87 -1.21
CA ARG A 232 21.79 6.92 -0.85
C ARG A 232 20.90 6.32 -1.93
N ALA A 233 21.19 6.61 -3.20
CA ALA A 233 20.45 6.04 -4.31
C ALA A 233 20.68 4.52 -4.44
N LEU A 234 21.91 4.06 -4.16
CA LEU A 234 22.22 2.63 -4.09
C LEU A 234 21.48 1.96 -2.93
N ASN A 235 21.46 2.57 -1.74
CA ASN A 235 20.68 2.09 -0.60
C ASN A 235 19.20 1.99 -0.98
N ALA A 236 18.61 3.00 -1.60
CA ALA A 236 17.21 2.96 -2.06
C ALA A 236 16.95 1.85 -3.10
N ALA A 237 17.95 1.45 -3.89
CA ALA A 237 17.83 0.29 -4.78
C ALA A 237 17.91 -1.03 -3.99
N LEU A 238 18.79 -1.13 -3.00
CA LEU A 238 18.88 -2.28 -2.11
C LEU A 238 17.63 -2.45 -1.25
N GLU A 239 17.03 -1.35 -0.79
CA GLU A 239 15.74 -1.33 -0.08
C GLU A 239 14.63 -1.92 -0.97
N GLY A 240 14.50 -1.43 -2.21
CA GLY A 240 13.54 -1.97 -3.18
C GLY A 240 13.76 -3.46 -3.48
N ALA A 241 15.01 -3.88 -3.69
CA ALA A 241 15.36 -5.28 -3.91
C ALA A 241 15.04 -6.15 -2.68
N GLY A 242 15.38 -5.67 -1.48
CA GLY A 242 15.12 -6.33 -0.21
C GLY A 242 13.63 -6.55 0.00
N ALA A 243 12.80 -5.55 -0.28
CA ALA A 243 11.35 -5.66 -0.15
C ALA A 243 10.74 -6.66 -1.13
N ILE A 244 11.23 -6.71 -2.38
CA ILE A 244 10.78 -7.69 -3.39
C ILE A 244 11.13 -9.11 -2.95
N VAL A 245 12.39 -9.34 -2.60
CA VAL A 245 12.86 -10.69 -2.20
C VAL A 245 12.18 -11.12 -0.90
N GLY A 246 12.07 -10.22 0.09
CA GLY A 246 11.41 -10.49 1.36
C GLY A 246 9.95 -10.89 1.20
N ALA A 247 9.19 -10.17 0.37
CA ALA A 247 7.80 -10.49 0.09
C ALA A 247 7.63 -11.84 -0.61
N LEU A 248 8.47 -12.15 -1.61
CA LEU A 248 8.44 -13.43 -2.32
C LEU A 248 8.78 -14.60 -1.39
N VAL A 249 9.84 -14.45 -0.58
CA VAL A 249 10.27 -15.50 0.36
C VAL A 249 9.20 -15.75 1.42
N ILE A 250 8.70 -14.72 2.10
CA ILE A 250 7.69 -14.93 3.16
C ILE A 250 6.37 -15.49 2.60
N GLY A 251 5.91 -15.00 1.45
CA GLY A 251 4.65 -15.42 0.86
C GLY A 251 4.70 -16.86 0.37
N TYR A 252 5.67 -17.20 -0.47
CA TYR A 252 5.77 -18.53 -1.08
C TYR A 252 6.37 -19.58 -0.14
N CYS A 253 7.37 -19.21 0.65
CA CYS A 253 8.16 -20.19 1.42
C CYS A 253 7.72 -20.30 2.89
N VAL A 254 6.84 -19.43 3.39
CA VAL A 254 6.41 -19.46 4.80
C VAL A 254 4.89 -19.48 4.94
N LEU A 255 4.20 -18.45 4.44
CA LEU A 255 2.78 -18.23 4.71
C LEU A 255 1.84 -19.14 3.91
N ASP A 256 2.27 -19.60 2.73
CA ASP A 256 1.49 -20.52 1.87
C ASP A 256 2.22 -21.87 1.61
N LEU A 257 2.98 -22.36 2.60
CA LEU A 257 3.56 -23.70 2.59
C LEU A 257 2.46 -24.77 2.53
N LYS A 258 2.47 -25.61 1.47
CA LYS A 258 1.43 -26.64 1.24
C LYS A 258 1.38 -27.74 2.32
N TRP A 259 2.46 -27.92 3.07
CA TRP A 259 2.58 -29.01 4.04
C TRP A 259 2.02 -28.69 5.42
N PHE A 260 1.70 -27.43 5.71
CA PHE A 260 1.24 -27.01 7.03
C PHE A 260 -0.19 -26.47 7.03
N HIS A 261 -0.90 -26.76 8.12
CA HIS A 261 -2.22 -26.20 8.43
C HIS A 261 -2.15 -24.67 8.59
N ARG A 262 -3.27 -23.97 8.40
CA ARG A 262 -3.31 -22.50 8.39
C ARG A 262 -2.80 -21.91 9.70
N ARG A 263 -3.19 -22.45 10.85
CA ARG A 263 -2.69 -21.96 12.15
C ARG A 263 -1.18 -22.14 12.28
N THR A 264 -0.66 -23.31 11.91
CA THR A 264 0.78 -23.60 11.95
C THR A 264 1.58 -22.65 11.07
N ARG A 265 1.07 -22.32 9.88
CA ARG A 265 1.67 -21.32 8.98
C ARG A 265 1.73 -19.94 9.62
N GLY A 266 0.68 -19.54 10.35
CA GLY A 266 0.65 -18.30 11.12
C GLY A 266 1.71 -18.25 12.23
N TYR A 267 1.85 -19.32 13.03
CA TYR A 267 2.88 -19.40 14.07
C TYR A 267 4.30 -19.40 13.49
N LEU A 268 4.52 -20.15 12.41
CA LEU A 268 5.81 -20.16 11.71
C LEU A 268 6.13 -18.78 11.13
N GLY A 269 5.15 -18.12 10.49
CA GLY A 269 5.29 -16.76 9.97
C GLY A 269 5.66 -15.77 11.06
N LEU A 270 4.97 -15.82 12.20
CA LEU A 270 5.30 -14.98 13.35
C LEU A 270 6.72 -15.25 13.87
N ALA A 271 7.09 -16.52 14.07
CA ALA A 271 8.42 -16.88 14.57
C ALA A 271 9.53 -16.40 13.64
N VAL A 272 9.38 -16.60 12.33
CA VAL A 272 10.34 -16.14 11.32
C VAL A 272 10.48 -14.63 11.34
N VAL A 273 9.36 -13.90 11.34
CA VAL A 273 9.36 -12.43 11.36
C VAL A 273 9.98 -11.89 12.65
N THR A 274 9.63 -12.45 13.81
CA THR A 274 10.20 -12.03 15.09
C THR A 274 11.73 -12.23 15.14
N VAL A 275 12.23 -13.39 14.71
CA VAL A 275 13.67 -13.66 14.68
C VAL A 275 14.39 -12.72 13.71
N LEU A 276 13.84 -12.52 12.51
CA LEU A 276 14.41 -11.59 11.53
C LEU A 276 14.43 -10.15 12.07
N THR A 277 13.35 -9.68 12.67
CA THR A 277 13.28 -8.35 13.27
C THR A 277 14.32 -8.19 14.38
N ILE A 278 14.47 -9.16 15.29
CA ILE A 278 15.48 -9.09 16.35
C ILE A 278 16.89 -8.99 15.75
N ILE A 279 17.24 -9.85 14.78
CA ILE A 279 18.58 -9.88 14.19
C ILE A 279 18.89 -8.56 13.46
N VAL A 280 18.02 -8.15 12.55
CA VAL A 280 18.25 -6.96 11.71
C VAL A 280 18.34 -5.69 12.55
N TRP A 281 17.45 -5.53 13.52
CA TRP A 281 17.44 -4.34 14.37
C TRP A 281 18.54 -4.34 15.43
N ALA A 282 19.02 -5.51 15.88
CA ALA A 282 20.21 -5.61 16.73
C ALA A 282 21.48 -5.20 15.96
N VAL A 283 21.62 -5.65 14.71
CA VAL A 283 22.71 -5.18 13.82
C VAL A 283 22.60 -3.68 13.59
N GLY A 284 21.40 -3.17 13.34
CA GLY A 284 21.13 -1.74 13.23
C GLY A 284 21.52 -0.97 14.48
N LEU A 285 21.20 -1.47 15.67
CA LEU A 285 21.58 -0.86 16.94
C LEU A 285 23.10 -0.79 17.10
N SER A 286 23.80 -1.88 16.76
CA SER A 286 25.27 -1.95 16.86
C SER A 286 25.97 -0.88 16.01
N TRP A 287 25.34 -0.46 14.91
CA TRP A 287 25.81 0.67 14.12
C TRP A 287 25.32 2.02 14.66
N GLN A 288 24.06 2.12 15.08
CA GLN A 288 23.48 3.36 15.59
C GLN A 288 24.22 3.90 16.83
N VAL A 289 24.73 3.04 17.71
CA VAL A 289 25.49 3.47 18.90
C VAL A 289 26.86 4.09 18.56
N THR A 290 27.33 3.98 17.31
CA THR A 290 28.63 4.53 16.90
C THR A 290 28.55 5.98 16.46
N PHE A 291 27.36 6.60 16.40
CA PHE A 291 27.20 7.99 15.98
C PHE A 291 25.98 8.65 16.63
N THR A 292 26.06 9.96 16.81
CA THR A 292 24.93 10.77 17.31
C THR A 292 24.37 11.68 16.21
N ARG A 293 23.19 12.26 16.46
CA ARG A 293 22.58 13.24 15.55
C ARG A 293 23.41 14.53 15.49
N GLU A 294 24.02 14.93 16.61
CA GLU A 294 24.88 16.13 16.68
C GLU A 294 26.15 15.98 15.84
N ASP A 295 26.76 14.80 15.81
CA ASP A 295 27.96 14.53 14.99
C ASP A 295 27.71 14.76 13.50
N VAL A 296 26.49 14.45 13.05
CA VAL A 296 26.05 14.62 11.66
C VAL A 296 25.73 16.08 11.38
N THR A 297 24.93 16.73 12.23
CA THR A 297 24.49 18.13 12.02
C THR A 297 25.64 19.12 12.10
N ALA A 298 26.66 18.84 12.92
CA ALA A 298 27.87 19.66 13.01
C ALA A 298 28.84 19.49 11.83
N GLY A 299 28.51 18.66 10.82
CA GLY A 299 29.36 18.40 9.66
C GLY A 299 30.64 17.63 9.97
N ARG A 300 30.76 17.04 11.16
CA ARG A 300 31.96 16.33 11.63
C ARG A 300 32.04 14.90 11.10
N ALA A 301 30.93 14.37 10.60
CA ALA A 301 30.85 13.02 10.08
C ALA A 301 31.09 12.98 8.56
N ASN A 302 32.22 12.40 8.13
CA ASN A 302 32.42 12.09 6.71
C ASN A 302 31.28 11.19 6.21
N ARG A 303 30.69 11.58 5.08
CA ARG A 303 29.67 10.79 4.38
C ARG A 303 30.33 9.54 3.81
N ILE A 304 29.68 8.40 4.00
CA ILE A 304 30.14 7.10 3.52
C ILE A 304 29.80 6.98 2.05
N ASN A 305 30.82 6.66 1.24
CA ASN A 305 30.67 6.33 -0.17
C ASN A 305 30.59 4.81 -0.36
N TYR A 306 29.89 4.35 -1.40
CA TYR A 306 29.72 2.94 -1.71
C TYR A 306 31.03 2.21 -2.07
N HIS A 307 32.09 2.95 -2.43
CA HIS A 307 33.44 2.43 -2.61
C HIS A 307 34.19 2.19 -1.29
N ASP A 308 33.71 2.74 -0.18
CA ASP A 308 34.38 2.60 1.11
C ASP A 308 34.26 1.16 1.64
N SER A 309 35.34 0.64 2.22
CA SER A 309 35.35 -0.70 2.84
C SER A 309 34.27 -0.86 3.91
N ASN A 310 33.92 0.24 4.57
CA ASN A 310 32.93 0.32 5.64
C ASN A 310 31.46 0.31 5.13
N TYR A 311 31.23 0.38 3.82
CA TYR A 311 29.89 0.41 3.24
C TYR A 311 29.23 -0.96 3.18
N LYS A 312 29.97 -2.03 2.84
CA LYS A 312 29.40 -3.36 2.51
C LYS A 312 28.40 -3.88 3.55
N GLY A 313 28.74 -3.79 4.83
CA GLY A 313 27.85 -4.21 5.92
C GLY A 313 26.61 -3.32 6.08
N LYS A 314 26.74 -2.02 5.80
CA LYS A 314 25.64 -1.05 5.91
C LYS A 314 24.68 -1.14 4.72
N GLY A 315 25.20 -1.32 3.51
CA GLY A 315 24.36 -1.58 2.33
C GLY A 315 23.54 -2.86 2.52
N ALA A 316 24.16 -3.94 3.02
CA ALA A 316 23.45 -5.17 3.38
C ALA A 316 22.37 -4.94 4.46
N LEU A 317 22.64 -4.10 5.46
CA LEU A 317 21.64 -3.73 6.47
C LEU A 317 20.41 -3.05 5.85
N TYR A 318 20.59 -2.12 4.89
CA TYR A 318 19.46 -1.48 4.19
C TYR A 318 18.63 -2.47 3.37
N PHE A 319 19.28 -3.44 2.72
CA PHE A 319 18.58 -4.55 2.08
C PHE A 319 17.74 -5.35 3.10
N PHE A 320 18.34 -5.73 4.23
CA PHE A 320 17.66 -6.53 5.24
C PHE A 320 16.60 -5.78 6.04
N TYR A 321 16.69 -4.45 6.17
CA TYR A 321 15.64 -3.63 6.75
C TYR A 321 14.34 -3.76 5.94
N TYR A 322 14.41 -3.63 4.63
CA TYR A 322 13.24 -3.72 3.75
C TYR A 322 12.81 -5.17 3.49
N PHE A 323 13.74 -6.13 3.56
CA PHE A 323 13.39 -7.55 3.62
C PHE A 323 12.51 -7.83 4.85
N ALA A 324 12.93 -7.38 6.03
CA ALA A 324 12.18 -7.57 7.27
C ALA A 324 10.85 -6.80 7.28
N ASP A 325 10.80 -5.58 6.74
CA ASP A 325 9.55 -4.82 6.54
C ASP A 325 8.58 -5.61 5.68
N ALA A 326 8.99 -6.10 4.51
CA ALA A 326 8.12 -6.88 3.64
C ALA A 326 7.58 -8.13 4.34
N CYS A 327 8.41 -8.82 5.13
CA CYS A 327 7.96 -9.96 5.95
C CYS A 327 6.94 -9.54 7.03
N TYR A 328 7.17 -8.41 7.70
CA TYR A 328 6.27 -7.88 8.73
C TYR A 328 4.91 -7.46 8.16
N GLN A 329 4.92 -6.74 7.03
CA GLN A 329 3.70 -6.33 6.31
C GLN A 329 2.94 -7.56 5.81
N ALA A 330 3.64 -8.54 5.23
CA ALA A 330 3.03 -9.78 4.77
C ALA A 330 2.30 -10.51 5.91
N LEU A 331 2.92 -10.60 7.08
CA LEU A 331 2.31 -11.22 8.25
C LEU A 331 1.07 -10.47 8.71
N ALA A 332 1.11 -9.13 8.79
CA ALA A 332 -0.04 -8.33 9.19
C ALA A 332 -1.24 -8.54 8.26
N TYR A 333 -1.00 -8.45 6.93
CA TYR A 333 -2.05 -8.69 5.93
C TYR A 333 -2.56 -10.13 5.95
N TRP A 334 -1.66 -11.10 6.15
CA TRP A 334 -2.06 -12.50 6.24
C TRP A 334 -2.94 -12.75 7.47
N ILE A 335 -2.60 -12.21 8.65
CA ILE A 335 -3.42 -12.33 9.87
C ILE A 335 -4.80 -11.71 9.64
N MET A 336 -4.88 -10.48 9.13
CA MET A 336 -6.17 -9.82 8.84
C MET A 336 -7.01 -10.66 7.87
N SER A 337 -6.37 -11.17 6.82
CA SER A 337 -7.02 -12.05 5.86
C SER A 337 -7.39 -13.42 6.42
N ALA A 338 -6.80 -13.82 7.55
CA ALA A 338 -7.08 -15.07 8.21
C ALA A 338 -8.30 -15.02 9.12
N LEU A 339 -8.65 -13.83 9.61
CA LEU A 339 -9.76 -13.61 10.54
C LEU A 339 -11.15 -13.73 9.90
N THR A 340 -11.28 -13.39 8.61
CA THR A 340 -12.56 -13.43 7.86
C THR A 340 -12.28 -13.47 6.36
N ASN A 341 -13.20 -14.02 5.57
CA ASN A 341 -13.19 -13.94 4.11
C ASN A 341 -14.23 -12.94 3.57
N ASP A 342 -15.04 -12.34 4.44
CA ASP A 342 -16.02 -11.31 4.10
C ASP A 342 -15.31 -10.05 3.54
N PRO A 343 -15.51 -9.70 2.26
CA PRO A 343 -14.87 -8.55 1.64
C PRO A 343 -15.20 -7.22 2.32
N PHE A 344 -16.41 -7.06 2.87
CA PHE A 344 -16.84 -5.82 3.53
C PHE A 344 -16.10 -5.61 4.84
N LYS A 345 -15.96 -6.66 5.65
CA LYS A 345 -15.14 -6.61 6.87
C LYS A 345 -13.66 -6.42 6.54
N LEU A 346 -13.14 -7.12 5.53
CA LEU A 346 -11.76 -6.96 5.09
C LEU A 346 -11.45 -5.55 4.60
N ALA A 347 -12.38 -4.89 3.92
CA ALA A 347 -12.23 -3.48 3.54
C ALA A 347 -12.13 -2.55 4.76
N ARG A 348 -12.96 -2.78 5.78
CA ARG A 348 -12.88 -2.02 7.04
C ARG A 348 -11.58 -2.32 7.79
N TYR A 349 -11.12 -3.58 7.79
CA TYR A 349 -9.81 -3.97 8.36
C TYR A 349 -8.66 -3.27 7.62
N ALA A 350 -8.69 -3.25 6.28
CA ALA A 350 -7.70 -2.52 5.47
C ALA A 350 -7.67 -1.03 5.81
N GLY A 351 -8.85 -0.40 5.95
CA GLY A 351 -8.96 1.00 6.35
C GLY A 351 -8.38 1.27 7.73
N LEU A 352 -8.74 0.47 8.73
CA LEU A 352 -8.21 0.60 10.09
C LEU A 352 -6.70 0.35 10.14
N TYR A 353 -6.22 -0.67 9.42
CA TYR A 353 -4.79 -0.97 9.26
C TYR A 353 -4.04 0.25 8.74
N LYS A 354 -4.50 0.81 7.62
CA LYS A 354 -3.87 1.95 6.98
C LYS A 354 -3.99 3.23 7.80
N ALA A 355 -5.08 3.41 8.55
CA ALA A 355 -5.24 4.52 9.47
C ALA A 355 -4.19 4.50 10.59
N LEU A 356 -4.06 3.37 11.28
CA LEU A 356 -3.10 3.22 12.38
C LEU A 356 -1.66 3.24 11.88
N GLN A 357 -1.38 2.58 10.74
CA GLN A 357 -0.09 2.64 10.05
C GLN A 357 0.30 4.09 9.73
N SER A 358 -0.64 4.88 9.21
CA SER A 358 -0.39 6.28 8.88
C SER A 358 -0.26 7.16 10.13
N ALA A 359 -1.01 6.88 11.20
CA ALA A 359 -0.82 7.57 12.49
C ALA A 359 0.60 7.34 13.04
N GLY A 360 1.11 6.11 12.92
CA GLY A 360 2.49 5.76 13.26
C GLY A 360 3.51 6.52 12.40
N SER A 361 3.33 6.53 11.08
CA SER A 361 4.16 7.33 10.17
C SER A 361 4.16 8.82 10.54
N ALA A 362 2.98 9.42 10.76
CA ALA A 362 2.87 10.82 11.11
C ALA A 362 3.60 11.16 12.41
N GLY A 363 3.46 10.31 13.44
CA GLY A 363 4.18 10.47 14.70
C GLY A 363 5.70 10.36 14.53
N SER A 364 6.16 9.42 13.69
CA SER A 364 7.59 9.22 13.43
C SER A 364 8.23 10.36 12.64
N PHE A 365 7.60 10.80 11.54
CA PHE A 365 8.08 11.98 10.79
C PHE A 365 7.98 13.27 11.60
N GLY A 366 6.95 13.41 12.44
CA GLY A 366 6.86 14.53 13.38
C GLY A 366 7.99 14.55 14.41
N MET A 367 8.37 13.38 14.93
CA MET A 367 9.50 13.21 15.85
C MET A 367 10.85 13.53 15.17
N ASP A 368 11.02 13.12 13.91
CA ASP A 368 12.23 13.42 13.13
C ASP A 368 12.32 14.93 12.77
N ALA A 369 11.19 15.56 12.46
CA ALA A 369 11.11 17.00 12.13
C ALA A 369 11.54 17.92 13.29
N VAL A 370 11.38 17.47 14.55
CA VAL A 370 11.88 18.19 15.74
C VAL A 370 13.31 17.79 16.15
N ALA A 371 14.02 17.07 15.27
CA ALA A 371 15.41 16.68 15.42
C ALA A 371 15.72 15.80 16.65
N THR A 372 14.83 14.85 16.96
CA THR A 372 15.01 13.89 18.07
C THR A 372 16.29 13.05 17.88
N PRO A 373 17.03 12.66 18.93
CA PRO A 373 18.22 11.83 18.78
C PRO A 373 17.94 10.49 18.07
N PHE A 374 18.76 10.13 17.07
CA PHE A 374 18.59 8.90 16.26
C PHE A 374 18.47 7.61 17.08
N LEU A 375 19.18 7.52 18.21
CA LEU A 375 19.07 6.36 19.12
C LEU A 375 17.65 6.20 19.67
N ASN A 376 16.98 7.31 20.01
CA ASN A 376 15.61 7.28 20.51
C ASN A 376 14.65 6.82 19.42
N GLU A 377 14.84 7.30 18.19
CA GLU A 377 14.01 6.88 17.04
C GLU A 377 14.18 5.40 16.72
N HIS A 378 15.43 4.90 16.76
CA HIS A 378 15.74 3.48 16.57
C HIS A 378 15.09 2.62 17.65
N LEU A 379 15.26 2.98 18.93
CA LEU A 379 14.70 2.24 20.06
C LEU A 379 13.18 2.29 20.07
N ALA A 380 12.58 3.45 19.80
CA ALA A 380 11.13 3.59 19.68
C ALA A 380 10.58 2.65 18.60
N SER A 381 11.20 2.65 17.41
CA SER A 381 10.82 1.77 16.31
C SER A 381 10.94 0.29 16.71
N TRP A 382 12.08 -0.10 17.27
CA TRP A 382 12.36 -1.50 17.59
C TRP A 382 11.46 -2.03 18.70
N LEU A 383 11.29 -1.28 19.78
CA LEU A 383 10.46 -1.67 20.91
C LEU A 383 8.98 -1.78 20.51
N MET A 384 8.48 -0.88 19.66
CA MET A 384 7.10 -0.99 19.14
C MET A 384 6.90 -2.25 18.29
N LEU A 385 7.88 -2.60 17.44
CA LEU A 385 7.83 -3.84 16.66
C LEU A 385 7.85 -5.07 17.58
N LEU A 386 8.71 -5.09 18.60
CA LEU A 386 8.78 -6.21 19.54
C LEU A 386 7.52 -6.35 20.40
N ALA A 387 6.95 -5.23 20.84
CA ALA A 387 5.72 -5.20 21.63
C ALA A 387 4.50 -5.70 20.85
N SER A 388 4.53 -5.63 19.50
CA SER A 388 3.41 -6.08 18.68
C SER A 388 3.33 -7.60 18.54
N PHE A 389 4.47 -8.32 18.59
CA PHE A 389 4.50 -9.77 18.35
C PHE A 389 3.72 -10.60 19.38
N PRO A 390 3.82 -10.38 20.71
CA PRO A 390 3.02 -11.12 21.68
C PRO A 390 1.51 -10.92 21.47
N LEU A 391 1.08 -9.71 21.10
CA LEU A 391 -0.32 -9.42 20.86
C LEU A 391 -0.82 -10.08 19.56
N ALA A 392 0.00 -10.06 18.51
CA ALA A 392 -0.26 -10.80 17.28
C ALA A 392 -0.37 -12.32 17.53
N LEU A 393 0.45 -12.87 18.41
CA LEU A 393 0.39 -14.26 18.85
C LEU A 393 -0.95 -14.59 19.49
N VAL A 394 -1.46 -13.75 20.40
CA VAL A 394 -2.79 -13.96 21.03
C VAL A 394 -3.89 -13.99 19.98
N VAL A 395 -3.82 -13.12 18.97
CA VAL A 395 -4.81 -13.10 17.88
C VAL A 395 -4.70 -14.33 16.98
N LEU A 396 -3.48 -14.79 16.69
CA LEU A 396 -3.25 -16.01 15.90
C LEU A 396 -3.89 -17.26 16.52
N HIS A 397 -3.99 -17.34 17.86
CA HIS A 397 -4.69 -18.44 18.54
C HIS A 397 -6.20 -18.50 18.19
N THR A 398 -6.78 -17.39 17.74
CA THR A 398 -8.21 -17.30 17.38
C THR A 398 -8.49 -17.60 15.91
N VAL A 399 -7.47 -17.58 15.05
CA VAL A 399 -7.60 -17.85 13.61
C VAL A 399 -8.15 -19.25 13.42
N LYS A 400 -9.13 -19.45 12.53
CA LYS A 400 -9.68 -20.79 12.22
C LYS A 400 -8.91 -21.42 11.05
N GLU A 401 -9.00 -22.74 10.92
CA GLU A 401 -8.39 -23.44 9.77
C GLU A 401 -9.06 -23.06 8.44
N THR A 402 -10.38 -22.88 8.46
CA THR A 402 -11.18 -22.40 7.34
C THR A 402 -12.29 -21.49 7.87
N ASN A 403 -12.59 -20.41 7.15
CA ASN A 403 -13.77 -19.58 7.43
C ASN A 403 -14.96 -19.93 6.50
N TYR A 404 -14.76 -20.83 5.51
CA TYR A 404 -15.81 -21.21 4.55
C TYR A 404 -17.04 -21.88 5.20
N ASN A 405 -16.88 -22.51 6.36
CA ASN A 405 -17.99 -23.18 7.05
C ASN A 405 -18.89 -22.20 7.82
N ASP A 406 -18.33 -21.07 8.27
CA ASP A 406 -19.07 -20.04 9.02
C ASP A 406 -19.62 -18.95 8.08
N GLU A 407 -18.97 -18.75 6.94
CA GLU A 407 -19.30 -17.73 5.94
C GLU A 407 -19.76 -18.45 4.67
N HIS A 408 -21.09 -18.59 4.48
CA HIS A 408 -21.71 -19.25 3.31
C HIS A 408 -21.06 -18.73 2.02
N MET A 409 -20.56 -19.61 1.16
CA MET A 409 -20.02 -19.24 -0.16
C MET A 409 -21.06 -19.51 -1.23
N ASP A 410 -21.13 -18.63 -2.23
CA ASP A 410 -22.00 -18.85 -3.39
C ASP A 410 -21.12 -19.37 -4.53
N TYR A 411 -21.43 -20.57 -5.02
CA TYR A 411 -20.76 -21.17 -6.17
C TYR A 411 -21.44 -20.70 -7.46
N VAL A 412 -20.64 -20.52 -8.53
CA VAL A 412 -21.17 -20.13 -9.85
C VAL A 412 -22.23 -21.11 -10.33
N ASP A 413 -22.05 -22.40 -10.08
CA ASP A 413 -22.97 -23.44 -10.53
C ASP A 413 -24.27 -23.44 -9.73
N ASP A 414 -24.23 -23.12 -8.44
CA ASP A 414 -25.43 -22.96 -7.61
C ASP A 414 -26.24 -21.74 -8.06
N LEU A 415 -25.58 -20.61 -8.35
CA LEU A 415 -26.24 -19.41 -8.88
C LEU A 415 -26.82 -19.63 -10.29
N LYS A 416 -26.14 -20.40 -11.15
CA LYS A 416 -26.68 -20.81 -12.45
C LYS A 416 -27.89 -21.74 -12.28
N ARG A 417 -27.86 -22.62 -11.28
CA ARG A 417 -28.97 -23.53 -10.98
C ARG A 417 -30.17 -22.78 -10.40
N GLU A 418 -29.95 -21.86 -9.47
CA GLU A 418 -30.98 -20.96 -8.94
C GLU A 418 -31.57 -20.06 -10.05
N ALA A 419 -30.73 -19.51 -10.93
CA ALA A 419 -31.21 -18.73 -12.07
C ALA A 419 -32.04 -19.57 -13.06
N ALA A 420 -31.66 -20.85 -13.27
CA ALA A 420 -32.41 -21.80 -14.08
C ALA A 420 -33.72 -22.23 -13.40
N GLU A 421 -33.73 -22.42 -12.07
CA GLU A 421 -34.89 -22.76 -11.25
C GLU A 421 -35.89 -21.59 -11.15
N LEU A 422 -35.41 -20.34 -11.18
CA LEU A 422 -36.21 -19.10 -11.20
C LEU A 422 -36.72 -18.71 -12.61
N GLY A 423 -36.57 -19.59 -13.60
CA GLY A 423 -37.11 -19.40 -14.95
C GLY A 423 -36.50 -18.23 -15.74
N HIS A 424 -35.36 -17.70 -15.31
CA HIS A 424 -34.63 -16.70 -16.09
C HIS A 424 -33.79 -17.45 -17.14
N ALA A 425 -34.29 -17.50 -18.38
CA ALA A 425 -33.50 -17.96 -19.50
C ALA A 425 -32.14 -17.23 -19.52
N PRO A 426 -31.03 -17.90 -19.88
CA PRO A 426 -29.73 -17.25 -19.92
C PRO A 426 -29.77 -16.14 -20.96
N GLY A 427 -29.91 -14.90 -20.51
CA GLY A 427 -29.73 -13.72 -21.34
C GLY A 427 -28.32 -13.72 -21.92
N PRO A 428 -28.12 -13.22 -23.15
CA PRO A 428 -26.83 -13.23 -23.80
C PRO A 428 -25.79 -12.51 -22.93
N ALA A 429 -24.55 -13.01 -22.94
CA ALA A 429 -23.43 -12.52 -22.15
C ALA A 429 -23.33 -10.96 -22.20
N PRO A 430 -22.84 -10.28 -21.13
CA PRO A 430 -22.90 -8.82 -21.00
C PRO A 430 -22.08 -8.00 -22.02
N ALA A 431 -21.54 -8.63 -23.06
CA ALA A 431 -20.93 -7.95 -24.20
C ALA A 431 -21.96 -7.56 -25.28
N ALA A 432 -23.12 -8.21 -25.34
CA ALA A 432 -24.12 -7.94 -26.39
C ALA A 432 -25.10 -6.80 -26.04
N ALA A 433 -25.30 -6.49 -24.76
CA ALA A 433 -26.24 -5.44 -24.34
C ALA A 433 -25.72 -4.02 -24.60
N ALA A 434 -24.39 -3.80 -24.61
CA ALA A 434 -23.81 -2.51 -24.94
C ALA A 434 -23.87 -2.19 -26.46
N ALA A 435 -23.89 -3.22 -27.32
CA ALA A 435 -24.01 -3.03 -28.76
C ALA A 435 -25.45 -2.80 -29.24
N ALA A 436 -26.45 -3.24 -28.46
CA ALA A 436 -27.86 -3.07 -28.81
C ALA A 436 -28.39 -1.66 -28.53
N GLU A 437 -27.78 -0.93 -27.59
CA GLU A 437 -28.19 0.44 -27.23
C GLU A 437 -27.62 1.49 -28.21
N GLU A 438 -26.48 1.23 -28.85
CA GLU A 438 -25.92 2.07 -29.91
C GLU A 438 -26.67 1.92 -31.26
N SER A 439 -27.24 0.75 -31.58
CA SER A 439 -27.95 0.57 -32.87
C SER A 439 -29.39 1.12 -32.88
N SER A 440 -29.95 1.48 -31.72
CA SER A 440 -31.32 1.99 -31.60
C SER A 440 -31.46 3.51 -31.76
N ILE A 441 -30.35 4.26 -31.80
CA ILE A 441 -30.38 5.73 -31.94
C ILE A 441 -30.20 6.19 -33.39
N GLU A 442 -29.77 5.31 -34.32
CA GLU A 442 -29.45 5.69 -35.71
C GLU A 442 -30.49 5.28 -36.78
N LYS A 443 -31.70 4.84 -36.39
CA LYS A 443 -32.78 4.45 -37.34
C LYS A 443 -34.12 5.16 -37.13
N ALA A 444 -34.08 6.41 -36.69
CA ALA A 444 -35.22 7.32 -36.70
C ALA A 444 -35.01 8.47 -37.70
N SER A 445 -34.78 8.13 -38.96
CA SER A 445 -35.12 9.02 -40.08
C SER A 445 -35.27 8.18 -41.36
N VAL A 446 -36.23 8.59 -42.19
CA VAL A 446 -36.53 8.14 -43.56
C VAL A 446 -37.64 7.07 -43.70
N ASP A 447 -38.76 7.57 -44.26
CA ASP A 447 -39.74 6.89 -45.14
C ASP A 447 -40.76 5.90 -44.56
N ASN A 448 -42.01 5.83 -45.02
CA ASN A 448 -42.83 6.59 -45.99
C ASN A 448 -44.26 6.04 -45.88
N GLY A 449 -45.30 6.78 -46.26
CA GLY A 449 -46.58 6.15 -46.61
C GLY A 449 -47.76 7.08 -46.89
N PRO A 450 -48.64 6.74 -47.86
CA PRO A 450 -49.20 7.71 -48.81
C PRO A 450 -50.70 7.97 -48.63
N GLY A 451 -51.21 9.04 -49.26
CA GLY A 451 -52.65 9.30 -49.36
C GLY A 451 -53.00 10.48 -50.27
N ASP A 452 -53.48 10.15 -51.47
CA ASP A 452 -54.11 11.03 -52.46
C ASP A 452 -55.19 11.96 -51.90
N VAL A 453 -55.23 13.23 -52.34
CA VAL A 453 -56.47 13.94 -52.71
C VAL A 453 -56.18 14.96 -53.83
N LYS A 454 -56.91 14.81 -54.93
CA LYS A 454 -57.04 15.77 -56.04
C LYS A 454 -58.01 16.91 -55.70
N ALA A 455 -57.65 18.14 -56.06
CA ALA A 455 -58.42 19.09 -56.89
C ALA A 455 -57.70 20.44 -56.91
#